data_AF-A0A644ZGQ5-F1
#
_entry.id   AF-A0A644ZGQ5-F1
#
_cell.length_a   1.000
_cell.length_b   1.000
_cell.length_c   1.000
_cell.angle_alpha   90.00
_cell.angle_beta   90.00
_cell.angle_gamma   90.00
#
_symmetry.space_group_name_H-M   'P 1'
#
loop_
_entity.id
_entity.type
_entity.pdbx_description
1 polymer ?
#
loop_
_entity_poly.entity_id
_entity_poly.type
_entity_poly.pdbx_seq_one_letter_code
_entity_poly.pdbx_strand_id
1 'polypeptide(L)'
;MRTAFKQAVRWDLIPKNPFDNAVLPKVHYKPRDIWTAEMIRTALEACTESKLYIAMNLSFACSLRLGEILGLTWSNVHMTDADIMADNAFVYIDKELTRATLHAIEALGKKEIFHIFEPMKRDASTRLILKTTKTKSSVRKVWLPKTVAYILREWKKSQDELRKFYVHEYEEHDLVISLPKGTPCDGRLIEESFQALRTKAGLPRVVFHSLRHSSTTYKLKLNHGDLKATQGDTGHAEIDMITKVYAHILDEDRKINAQKFETAFYSNPDLRAVKPPETPESVLELDHLIEQLRRSPGLKKTVSQLVAASEFN
;
A
#
# COMPACT_ATOMS: atom_id res chain seq x y z
N MET A 1 -7.77 -13.38 -27.52
CA MET A 1 -8.71 -14.11 -28.38
C MET A 1 -9.98 -13.30 -28.66
N ARG A 2 -10.94 -13.16 -27.72
CA ARG A 2 -12.19 -12.41 -27.95
C ARG A 2 -11.99 -10.99 -28.52
N THR A 3 -11.05 -10.21 -27.97
CA THR A 3 -10.79 -8.84 -28.46
C THR A 3 -10.21 -8.80 -29.87
N ALA A 4 -9.31 -9.73 -30.19
CA ALA A 4 -8.70 -9.83 -31.52
C ALA A 4 -9.74 -10.24 -32.58
N PHE A 5 -10.58 -11.23 -32.28
CA PHE A 5 -11.64 -11.66 -33.20
C PHE A 5 -12.78 -10.64 -33.30
N LYS A 6 -13.09 -9.88 -32.23
CA LYS A 6 -13.96 -8.70 -32.34
C LYS A 6 -13.40 -7.65 -33.28
N GLN A 7 -12.09 -7.43 -33.27
CA GLN A 7 -11.45 -6.51 -34.21
C GLN A 7 -11.48 -7.06 -35.65
N ALA A 8 -11.29 -8.36 -35.83
CA ALA A 8 -11.41 -9.00 -37.14
C ALA A 8 -12.84 -8.92 -37.71
N VAL A 9 -13.88 -9.06 -36.88
CA VAL A 9 -15.27 -8.79 -37.28
C VAL A 9 -15.46 -7.32 -37.67
N ARG A 10 -14.90 -6.36 -36.92
CA ARG A 10 -14.98 -4.93 -37.25
C ARG A 10 -14.27 -4.57 -38.57
N TRP A 11 -13.21 -5.30 -38.91
CA TRP A 11 -12.52 -5.18 -40.19
C TRP A 11 -13.16 -6.00 -41.30
N ASP A 12 -14.31 -6.63 -41.04
CA ASP A 12 -15.05 -7.45 -41.98
C ASP A 12 -14.24 -8.64 -42.54
N LEU A 13 -13.18 -9.06 -41.83
CA LEU A 13 -12.35 -10.20 -42.21
C LEU A 13 -13.03 -11.53 -41.91
N ILE A 14 -13.96 -11.53 -40.95
CA ILE A 14 -14.78 -12.69 -40.58
C ILE A 14 -16.20 -12.23 -40.23
N PRO A 15 -17.23 -13.03 -40.52
CA PRO A 15 -18.62 -12.63 -40.31
C PRO A 15 -19.06 -12.66 -38.84
N LYS A 16 -18.37 -13.42 -37.99
CA LYS A 16 -18.70 -13.54 -36.55
C LYS A 16 -17.51 -13.96 -35.72
N ASN A 17 -17.52 -13.60 -34.45
CA ASN A 17 -16.47 -13.99 -33.52
C ASN A 17 -16.73 -15.44 -33.01
N PRO A 18 -15.83 -16.40 -33.27
CA PRO A 18 -16.01 -17.80 -32.88
C PRO A 18 -16.00 -18.03 -31.36
N PHE A 19 -15.62 -17.03 -30.57
CA PHE A 19 -15.52 -17.12 -29.10
C PHE A 19 -16.69 -16.47 -28.35
N ASP A 20 -17.72 -15.96 -29.03
CA ASP A 20 -18.84 -15.29 -28.36
C ASP A 20 -19.59 -16.23 -27.42
N ASN A 21 -19.80 -17.48 -27.83
CA ASN A 21 -20.48 -18.50 -27.03
C ASN A 21 -19.51 -19.45 -26.30
N ALA A 22 -18.22 -19.16 -26.31
CA ALA A 22 -17.25 -19.98 -25.60
C ALA A 22 -17.47 -19.87 -24.09
N VAL A 23 -17.82 -20.99 -23.44
CA VAL A 23 -17.89 -21.07 -21.98
C VAL A 23 -16.48 -21.29 -21.45
N LEU A 24 -15.95 -20.31 -20.73
CA LEU A 24 -14.65 -20.44 -20.08
C LEU A 24 -14.82 -21.30 -18.81
N PRO A 25 -13.89 -22.22 -18.52
CA PRO A 25 -13.86 -22.88 -17.23
C PRO A 25 -13.69 -21.82 -16.13
N LYS A 26 -14.27 -22.07 -14.94
CA LYS A 26 -14.09 -21.19 -13.80
C LYS A 26 -12.61 -21.15 -13.44
N VAL A 27 -11.99 -19.99 -13.63
CA VAL A 27 -10.59 -19.77 -13.23
C VAL A 27 -10.57 -19.59 -11.72
N HIS A 28 -10.05 -20.59 -11.00
CA HIS A 28 -9.74 -20.47 -9.59
C HIS A 28 -8.41 -19.71 -9.44
N TYR A 29 -8.49 -18.41 -9.19
CA TYR A 29 -7.31 -17.62 -8.87
C TYR A 29 -6.78 -18.04 -7.50
N LYS A 30 -5.50 -18.44 -7.43
CA LYS A 30 -4.82 -18.54 -6.14
C LYS A 30 -4.73 -17.13 -5.54
N PRO A 31 -5.20 -16.90 -4.30
CA PRO A 31 -4.98 -15.64 -3.61
C PRO A 31 -3.49 -15.31 -3.62
N ARG A 32 -3.14 -14.05 -3.92
CA ARG A 32 -1.75 -13.63 -3.79
C ARG A 32 -1.44 -13.46 -2.31
N ASP A 33 -0.31 -13.98 -1.89
CA ASP A 33 0.21 -13.71 -0.56
C ASP A 33 0.47 -12.20 -0.40
N ILE A 34 0.03 -11.66 0.72
CA ILE A 34 0.29 -10.30 1.16
C ILE A 34 1.12 -10.36 2.44
N TRP A 35 1.93 -9.33 2.68
CA TRP A 35 2.63 -9.22 3.96
C TRP A 35 1.71 -8.60 5.02
N THR A 36 1.79 -9.11 6.25
CA THR A 36 1.18 -8.47 7.42
C THR A 36 1.98 -7.24 7.81
N ALA A 37 1.44 -6.41 8.71
CA ALA A 37 2.07 -5.22 9.23
C ALA A 37 3.35 -5.57 10.00
N GLU A 38 3.38 -6.68 10.71
CA GLU A 38 4.56 -7.21 11.40
C GLU A 38 5.66 -7.48 10.36
N MET A 39 5.33 -8.20 9.29
CA MET A 39 6.29 -8.54 8.23
C MET A 39 6.79 -7.30 7.49
N ILE A 40 5.93 -6.31 7.26
CA ILE A 40 6.34 -5.03 6.67
C ILE A 40 7.28 -4.26 7.60
N ARG A 41 6.99 -4.24 8.91
CA ARG A 41 7.89 -3.65 9.92
C ARG A 41 9.26 -4.33 9.92
N THR A 42 9.29 -5.67 9.97
CA THR A 42 10.54 -6.44 9.85
C THR A 42 11.31 -6.12 8.56
N ALA A 43 10.60 -5.99 7.43
CA ALA A 43 11.22 -5.63 6.17
C ALA A 43 11.81 -4.21 6.19
N LEU A 44 11.10 -3.23 6.77
CA LEU A 44 11.57 -1.85 6.90
C LEU A 44 12.78 -1.75 7.84
N GLU A 45 12.79 -2.48 8.95
CA GLU A 45 13.91 -2.54 9.90
C GLU A 45 15.16 -3.18 9.28
N ALA A 46 15.00 -4.21 8.46
CA ALA A 46 16.09 -4.88 7.76
C ALA A 46 16.59 -4.12 6.51
N CYS A 47 15.89 -3.06 6.08
CA CYS A 47 16.17 -2.34 4.84
C CYS A 47 17.30 -1.34 5.04
N THR A 48 18.45 -1.61 4.40
CA THR A 48 19.62 -0.71 4.43
C THR A 48 19.70 0.22 3.22
N GLU A 49 18.95 -0.07 2.15
CA GLU A 49 19.01 0.69 0.91
C GLU A 49 17.98 1.82 0.95
N SER A 50 18.46 3.07 0.91
CA SER A 50 17.61 4.24 1.12
C SER A 50 16.48 4.36 0.10
N LYS A 51 16.73 4.10 -1.19
CA LYS A 51 15.68 4.26 -2.23
C LYS A 51 14.56 3.25 -2.03
N LEU A 52 14.89 1.99 -1.75
CA LEU A 52 13.95 0.94 -1.42
C LEU A 52 13.16 1.28 -0.15
N TYR A 53 13.84 1.78 0.89
CA TYR A 53 13.18 2.18 2.14
C TYR A 53 12.12 3.26 1.91
N ILE A 54 12.44 4.30 1.14
CA ILE A 54 11.48 5.35 0.77
C ILE A 54 10.35 4.76 -0.09
N ALA A 55 10.68 3.95 -1.10
CA ALA A 55 9.70 3.34 -1.98
C ALA A 55 8.72 2.43 -1.22
N MET A 56 9.21 1.63 -0.26
CA MET A 56 8.36 0.78 0.58
C MET A 56 7.42 1.60 1.46
N ASN A 57 7.92 2.66 2.11
CA ASN A 57 7.09 3.56 2.90
C ASN A 57 6.00 4.23 2.06
N LEU A 58 6.35 4.77 0.88
CA LEU A 58 5.37 5.38 -0.02
C LEU A 58 4.34 4.37 -0.55
N SER A 59 4.76 3.14 -0.88
CA SER A 59 3.87 2.08 -1.34
C SER A 59 2.90 1.63 -0.23
N PHE A 60 3.39 1.44 0.99
CA PHE A 60 2.59 0.94 2.11
C PHE A 60 1.75 2.03 2.80
N ALA A 61 2.32 3.20 3.08
CA ALA A 61 1.60 4.27 3.79
C ALA A 61 0.67 5.05 2.86
N CYS A 62 1.14 5.33 1.64
CA CYS A 62 0.45 6.21 0.69
C CYS A 62 -0.23 5.43 -0.45
N SER A 63 -0.16 4.10 -0.44
CA SER A 63 -0.78 3.23 -1.43
C SER A 63 -0.34 3.51 -2.88
N LEU A 64 0.85 4.07 -3.10
CA LEU A 64 1.31 4.48 -4.42
C LEU A 64 1.76 3.28 -5.28
N ARG A 65 1.57 3.36 -6.60
CA ARG A 65 2.12 2.38 -7.55
C ARG A 65 3.62 2.64 -7.75
N LEU A 66 4.39 1.61 -8.08
CA LEU A 66 5.84 1.76 -8.31
C LEU A 66 6.15 2.83 -9.37
N GLY A 67 5.40 2.86 -10.48
CA GLY A 67 5.56 3.92 -11.49
C GLY A 67 5.23 5.33 -10.98
N GLU A 68 4.24 5.47 -10.08
CA GLU A 68 3.90 6.75 -9.45
C GLU A 68 5.01 7.19 -8.47
N ILE A 69 5.57 6.24 -7.70
CA ILE A 69 6.68 6.49 -6.77
C ILE A 69 7.93 6.95 -7.53
N LEU A 70 8.27 6.26 -8.62
CA LEU A 70 9.46 6.58 -9.42
C LEU A 70 9.27 7.85 -10.28
N GLY A 71 8.03 8.22 -10.57
CA GLY A 71 7.69 9.46 -11.29
C GLY A 71 7.39 10.65 -10.38
N LEU A 72 7.45 10.48 -9.06
CA LEU A 72 7.17 11.54 -8.10
C LEU A 72 8.30 12.58 -8.12
N THR A 73 7.95 13.85 -8.24
CA THR A 73 8.88 14.97 -8.24
C THR A 73 8.79 15.78 -6.95
N TRP A 74 9.87 16.44 -6.51
CA TRP A 74 9.83 17.25 -5.29
C TRP A 74 8.88 18.44 -5.39
N SER A 75 8.70 19.01 -6.58
CA SER A 75 7.67 20.00 -6.89
C SER A 75 6.23 19.55 -6.54
N ASN A 76 6.00 18.23 -6.48
CA ASN A 76 4.72 17.63 -6.12
C ASN A 76 4.66 17.16 -4.65
N VAL A 77 5.66 17.48 -3.83
CA VAL A 77 5.68 17.10 -2.42
C VAL A 77 5.58 18.34 -1.53
N HIS A 78 4.49 18.44 -0.77
CA HIS A 78 4.17 19.57 0.09
C HIS A 78 4.31 19.13 1.55
N MET A 79 5.40 19.55 2.18
CA MET A 79 5.79 19.09 3.52
C MET A 79 6.57 20.16 4.30
N THR A 80 6.10 21.41 4.31
CA THR A 80 6.75 22.41 5.17
C THR A 80 6.69 21.96 6.64
N ASP A 81 7.60 22.43 7.50
CA ASP A 81 7.59 22.03 8.92
C ASP A 81 6.23 22.36 9.58
N ALA A 82 5.59 23.47 9.17
CA ALA A 82 4.24 23.82 9.58
C ALA A 82 3.18 22.82 9.08
N ASP A 83 3.26 22.40 7.80
CA ASP A 83 2.35 21.39 7.25
C ASP A 83 2.52 20.04 7.96
N ILE A 84 3.76 19.63 8.23
CA ILE A 84 4.02 18.37 8.96
C ILE A 84 3.45 18.48 10.37
N MET A 85 3.70 19.57 11.09
CA MET A 85 3.18 19.75 12.45
C MET A 85 1.64 19.71 12.49
N ALA A 86 0.99 20.34 11.52
CA ALA A 86 -0.47 20.41 11.40
C ALA A 86 -1.11 19.19 10.70
N ASP A 87 -0.35 18.12 10.42
CA ASP A 87 -0.81 16.92 9.71
C ASP A 87 -1.42 17.21 8.32
N ASN A 88 -0.94 18.29 7.68
CA ASN A 88 -1.33 18.78 6.37
C ASN A 88 -0.30 18.48 5.27
N ALA A 89 0.69 17.63 5.53
CA ALA A 89 1.67 17.23 4.52
C ALA A 89 1.03 16.29 3.49
N PHE A 90 1.32 16.49 2.19
CA PHE A 90 0.76 15.68 1.11
C PHE A 90 1.66 15.57 -0.11
N VAL A 91 1.37 14.59 -0.95
CA VAL A 91 1.91 14.45 -2.30
C VAL A 91 0.80 14.59 -3.34
N TYR A 92 1.13 15.21 -4.46
CA TYR A 92 0.26 15.28 -5.63
C TYR A 92 0.75 14.32 -6.71
N ILE A 93 -0.09 13.35 -7.08
CA ILE A 93 0.27 12.32 -8.06
C ILE A 93 -0.36 12.70 -9.39
N ASP A 94 0.45 13.05 -10.39
CA ASP A 94 -0.01 13.33 -11.75
C ASP A 94 0.87 12.70 -12.85
N LYS A 95 2.05 12.19 -12.47
CA LYS A 95 3.01 11.54 -13.37
C LYS A 95 3.28 10.09 -12.96
N GLU A 96 3.72 9.31 -13.92
CA GLU A 96 4.31 7.99 -13.70
C GLU A 96 5.58 7.83 -14.54
N LEU A 97 6.59 7.18 -13.96
CA LEU A 97 7.76 6.71 -14.69
C LEU A 97 7.52 5.27 -15.16
N THR A 98 7.68 5.02 -16.45
CA THR A 98 7.53 3.69 -17.02
C THR A 98 8.55 3.40 -18.10
N ARG A 99 8.86 2.12 -18.29
CA ARG A 99 9.69 1.66 -19.41
C ARG A 99 8.79 1.35 -20.60
N ALA A 100 9.05 1.99 -21.73
CA ALA A 100 8.28 1.83 -22.96
C ALA A 100 9.21 1.52 -24.15
N THR A 101 8.69 0.79 -25.15
CA THR A 101 9.37 0.58 -26.44
C THR A 101 9.31 1.87 -27.27
N LEU A 102 10.26 2.07 -28.20
CA LEU A 102 10.24 3.23 -29.11
C LEU A 102 8.91 3.37 -29.85
N HIS A 103 8.36 2.26 -30.35
CA HIS A 103 7.07 2.24 -31.01
C HIS A 103 5.91 2.67 -30.07
N ALA A 104 5.93 2.27 -28.81
CA ALA A 104 4.90 2.68 -27.85
C ALA A 104 5.02 4.18 -27.51
N ILE A 105 6.24 4.73 -27.48
CA ILE A 105 6.50 6.16 -27.27
C ILE A 105 5.95 6.98 -28.43
N GLU A 106 6.17 6.53 -29.66
CA GLU A 106 5.61 7.14 -30.87
C GLU A 106 4.08 7.13 -30.84
N ALA A 107 3.47 6.02 -30.40
CA ALA A 107 2.02 5.86 -30.33
C ALA A 107 1.33 6.70 -29.24
N LEU A 108 2.00 6.98 -28.10
CA LEU A 108 1.46 7.79 -27.00
C LEU A 108 1.32 9.28 -27.37
N GLY A 109 2.07 9.75 -28.36
CA GLY A 109 2.09 11.15 -28.77
C GLY A 109 2.79 12.07 -27.77
N LYS A 110 3.40 13.15 -28.26
CA LYS A 110 4.23 14.07 -27.46
C LYS A 110 3.48 14.75 -26.30
N LYS A 111 2.14 14.82 -26.34
CA LYS A 111 1.33 15.54 -25.34
C LYS A 111 1.23 14.83 -23.99
N GLU A 112 1.49 13.52 -23.95
CA GLU A 112 1.39 12.73 -22.72
C GLU A 112 2.75 12.53 -22.03
N ILE A 113 3.85 12.86 -22.70
CA ILE A 113 5.21 12.57 -22.23
C ILE A 113 5.89 13.87 -21.80
N PHE A 114 6.28 13.95 -20.53
CA PHE A 114 7.04 15.06 -19.99
C PHE A 114 8.52 14.95 -20.34
N HIS A 115 9.08 13.74 -20.26
CA HIS A 115 10.50 13.50 -20.51
C HIS A 115 10.76 12.08 -21.02
N ILE A 116 11.72 11.94 -21.94
CA ILE A 116 12.24 10.66 -22.43
C ILE A 116 13.70 10.60 -22.03
N PHE A 117 14.04 9.67 -21.13
CA PHE A 117 15.40 9.57 -20.62
C PHE A 117 16.30 8.80 -21.57
N GLU A 118 17.55 9.25 -21.68
CA GLU A 118 18.55 8.58 -22.49
C GLU A 118 18.85 7.18 -21.95
N PRO A 119 18.98 6.18 -22.84
CA PRO A 119 19.31 4.83 -22.41
C PRO A 119 20.79 4.74 -22.06
N MET A 120 21.12 3.86 -21.12
CA MET A 120 22.52 3.54 -20.83
C MET A 120 23.22 2.86 -22.03
N LYS A 121 22.47 2.14 -22.87
CA LYS A 121 22.96 1.52 -24.11
C LYS A 121 22.32 2.21 -25.32
N ARG A 122 23.15 2.73 -26.24
CA ARG A 122 22.71 3.52 -27.40
C ARG A 122 21.72 2.77 -28.31
N ASP A 123 21.86 1.45 -28.41
CA ASP A 123 21.07 0.53 -29.23
C ASP A 123 19.82 -0.04 -28.53
N ALA A 124 19.50 0.41 -27.31
CA ALA A 124 18.35 -0.11 -26.59
C ALA A 124 17.04 0.15 -27.37
N SER A 125 16.14 -0.84 -27.39
CA SER A 125 14.80 -0.71 -28.00
C SER A 125 13.74 -0.12 -27.06
N THR A 126 14.12 0.11 -25.79
CA THR A 126 13.24 0.67 -24.75
C THR A 126 13.86 1.89 -24.07
N ARG A 127 13.03 2.81 -23.59
CA ARG A 127 13.41 4.00 -22.84
C ARG A 127 12.58 4.09 -21.56
N LEU A 128 13.14 4.73 -20.54
CA LEU A 128 12.33 5.23 -19.43
C LEU A 128 11.68 6.53 -19.90
N ILE A 129 10.39 6.66 -19.63
CA ILE A 129 9.61 7.85 -19.94
C ILE A 129 8.89 8.32 -18.68
N LEU A 130 8.95 9.63 -18.42
CA LEU A 130 8.09 10.30 -17.47
C LEU A 130 6.88 10.81 -18.23
N LYS A 131 5.69 10.33 -17.88
CA LYS A 131 4.46 10.66 -18.60
C LYS A 131 3.32 10.93 -17.64
N THR A 132 2.23 11.50 -18.14
CA THR A 132 0.99 11.65 -17.38
C THR A 132 0.44 10.30 -16.96
N THR A 133 -0.19 10.24 -15.78
CA THR A 133 -0.88 9.02 -15.36
C THR A 133 -1.99 8.63 -16.34
N LYS A 134 -2.19 7.31 -16.54
CA LYS A 134 -3.04 6.75 -17.60
C LYS A 134 -4.52 7.15 -17.52
N THR A 135 -5.02 7.55 -16.36
CA THR A 135 -6.44 7.88 -16.15
C THR A 135 -6.60 9.12 -15.29
N LYS A 136 -7.66 9.91 -15.52
CA LYS A 136 -8.02 11.06 -14.66
C LYS A 136 -8.16 10.66 -13.18
N SER A 137 -8.61 9.43 -12.91
CA SER A 137 -8.72 8.88 -11.55
C SER A 137 -7.39 8.61 -10.86
N SER A 138 -6.29 8.55 -11.62
CA SER A 138 -4.94 8.38 -11.07
C SER A 138 -4.35 9.70 -10.59
N VAL A 139 -4.87 10.83 -11.10
CA VAL A 139 -4.50 12.17 -10.65
C VAL A 139 -5.15 12.46 -9.31
N ARG A 140 -4.37 12.54 -8.24
CA ARG A 140 -4.91 12.65 -6.88
C ARG A 140 -3.94 13.27 -5.88
N LYS A 141 -4.52 13.86 -4.83
CA LYS A 141 -3.81 14.27 -3.63
C LYS A 141 -3.79 13.11 -2.64
N VAL A 142 -2.62 12.77 -2.08
CA VAL A 142 -2.48 11.76 -1.03
C VAL A 142 -1.80 12.38 0.18
N TRP A 143 -2.45 12.30 1.33
CA TRP A 143 -1.90 12.82 2.58
C TRP A 143 -0.79 11.91 3.10
N LEU A 144 0.27 12.53 3.63
CA LEU A 144 1.43 11.84 4.17
C LEU A 144 1.28 11.67 5.68
N PRO A 145 1.50 10.47 6.24
CA PRO A 145 1.73 10.34 7.67
C PRO A 145 2.95 11.16 8.09
N LYS A 146 2.88 11.82 9.25
CA LYS A 146 3.94 12.66 9.83
C LYS A 146 5.33 12.00 9.79
N THR A 147 5.41 10.71 10.16
CA THR A 147 6.66 9.94 10.10
C THR A 147 7.22 9.82 8.67
N VAL A 148 6.37 9.57 7.68
CA VAL A 148 6.79 9.46 6.27
C VAL A 148 7.24 10.82 5.74
N ALA A 149 6.58 11.91 6.13
CA ALA A 149 7.00 13.25 5.76
C ALA A 149 8.39 13.59 6.32
N TYR A 150 8.69 13.24 7.59
CA TYR A 150 10.04 13.40 8.14
C TYR A 150 11.08 12.55 7.42
N ILE A 151 10.75 11.29 7.11
CA ILE A 151 11.63 10.40 6.33
C ILE A 151 11.96 11.02 4.97
N LEU A 152 10.96 11.57 4.26
CA LEU A 152 11.20 12.22 2.98
C LEU A 152 12.00 13.53 3.12
N ARG A 153 11.81 14.30 4.21
CA ARG A 153 12.60 15.51 4.47
C ARG A 153 14.08 15.18 4.65
N GLU A 154 14.40 14.15 5.41
CA GLU A 154 15.80 13.71 5.57
C GLU A 154 16.36 13.15 4.25
N TRP A 155 15.55 12.41 3.49
CA TRP A 155 15.94 11.94 2.17
C TRP A 155 16.24 13.10 1.19
N LYS A 156 15.45 14.17 1.21
CA LYS A 156 15.70 15.38 0.41
C LYS A 156 17.06 15.99 0.74
N LYS A 157 17.40 16.11 2.03
CA LYS A 157 18.70 16.62 2.48
C LYS A 157 19.85 15.77 1.94
N SER A 158 19.74 14.44 2.03
CA SER A 158 20.76 13.54 1.48
C SER A 158 20.91 13.66 -0.03
N GLN A 159 19.80 13.84 -0.77
CA GLN A 159 19.86 14.12 -2.21
C GLN A 159 20.51 15.49 -2.52
N ASP A 160 20.21 16.53 -1.74
CA ASP A 160 20.82 17.86 -1.91
C ASP A 160 22.34 17.81 -1.66
N GLU A 161 22.81 16.97 -0.73
CA GLU A 161 24.23 16.70 -0.51
C GLU A 161 24.88 15.98 -1.71
N LEU A 162 24.22 14.94 -2.25
CA LEU A 162 24.68 14.26 -3.45
C LEU A 162 24.75 15.21 -4.66
N ARG A 163 23.76 16.10 -4.81
CA ARG A 163 23.74 17.13 -5.84
C ARG A 163 24.94 18.07 -5.72
N LYS A 164 25.30 18.49 -4.50
CA LYS A 164 26.52 19.29 -4.26
C LYS A 164 27.81 18.52 -4.53
N PHE A 165 27.80 17.21 -4.39
CA PHE A 165 28.97 16.37 -4.69
C PHE A 165 29.16 16.15 -6.21
N TYR A 166 28.07 15.92 -6.94
CA TYR A 166 28.08 15.66 -8.39
C TYR A 166 27.82 16.91 -9.24
N VAL A 167 28.28 18.11 -8.86
CA VAL A 167 27.91 19.39 -9.51
C VAL A 167 27.93 19.38 -11.04
N HIS A 168 28.93 18.74 -11.65
CA HIS A 168 29.11 18.71 -13.11
C HIS A 168 28.46 17.51 -13.81
N GLU A 169 28.00 16.51 -13.05
CA GLU A 169 27.45 15.26 -13.57
C GLU A 169 25.98 15.03 -13.14
N TYR A 170 25.45 15.90 -12.29
CA TYR A 170 24.10 15.78 -11.76
C TYR A 170 23.08 16.28 -12.79
N GLU A 171 22.13 15.42 -13.13
CA GLU A 171 21.02 15.74 -14.03
C GLU A 171 19.78 16.15 -13.24
N GLU A 172 19.33 17.40 -13.45
CA GLU A 172 18.25 17.99 -12.65
C GLU A 172 16.87 17.62 -13.20
N HIS A 173 16.36 16.46 -12.76
CA HIS A 173 15.02 15.97 -13.14
C HIS A 173 13.96 16.11 -12.04
N ASP A 174 14.31 16.70 -10.91
CA ASP A 174 13.44 16.92 -9.74
C ASP A 174 12.83 15.63 -9.14
N LEU A 175 13.42 14.46 -9.42
CA LEU A 175 12.87 13.15 -9.02
C LEU A 175 13.12 12.85 -7.53
N VAL A 176 12.06 12.46 -6.81
CA VAL A 176 12.16 11.98 -5.42
C VAL A 176 12.97 10.70 -5.35
N ILE A 177 12.77 9.74 -6.26
CA ILE A 177 13.61 8.53 -6.35
C ILE A 177 14.50 8.63 -7.59
N SER A 178 15.74 9.03 -7.38
CA SER A 178 16.77 9.12 -8.42
C SER A 178 17.98 8.25 -8.09
N LEU A 179 18.83 8.01 -9.08
CA LEU A 179 20.21 7.55 -8.87
C LEU A 179 21.08 8.71 -8.34
N PRO A 180 22.31 8.45 -7.85
CA PRO A 180 23.16 9.50 -7.25
C PRO A 180 23.43 10.70 -8.16
N LYS A 181 23.43 10.50 -9.48
CA LYS A 181 23.63 11.55 -10.50
C LYS A 181 22.34 12.24 -10.94
N GLY A 182 21.22 12.08 -10.21
CA GLY A 182 19.92 12.66 -10.59
C GLY A 182 19.17 11.92 -11.70
N THR A 183 19.81 10.96 -12.38
CA THR A 183 19.19 10.10 -13.40
C THR A 183 18.07 9.22 -12.83
N PRO A 184 17.08 8.81 -13.65
CA PRO A 184 15.93 8.05 -13.18
C PRO A 184 16.31 6.65 -12.68
N CYS A 185 15.65 6.21 -11.61
CA CYS A 185 15.76 4.84 -11.13
C CYS A 185 14.78 3.93 -11.89
N ASP A 186 15.27 2.86 -12.51
CA ASP A 186 14.40 1.84 -13.11
C ASP A 186 13.69 1.04 -12.00
N GLY A 187 12.39 0.77 -12.17
CA GLY A 187 11.65 -0.11 -11.27
C GLY A 187 12.26 -1.50 -11.10
N ARG A 188 13.00 -2.00 -12.09
CA ARG A 188 13.77 -3.25 -11.96
C ARG A 188 14.77 -3.20 -10.82
N LEU A 189 15.46 -2.07 -10.60
CA LEU A 189 16.43 -1.93 -9.51
C LEU A 189 15.75 -1.98 -8.14
N ILE A 190 14.56 -1.38 -8.02
CA ILE A 190 13.75 -1.47 -6.80
C ILE A 190 13.25 -2.89 -6.58
N GLU A 191 12.78 -3.57 -7.64
CA GLU A 191 12.31 -4.95 -7.56
C GLU A 191 13.44 -5.93 -7.18
N GLU A 192 14.64 -5.78 -7.76
CA GLU A 192 15.83 -6.56 -7.43
C GLU A 192 16.25 -6.31 -5.97
N SER A 193 16.31 -5.04 -5.56
CA SER A 193 16.65 -4.68 -4.17
C SER A 193 15.62 -5.22 -3.18
N PHE A 194 14.34 -5.18 -3.53
CA PHE A 194 13.24 -5.75 -2.72
C PHE A 194 13.36 -7.28 -2.62
N GLN A 195 13.70 -7.96 -3.71
CA GLN A 195 13.93 -9.41 -3.69
C GLN A 195 15.12 -9.79 -2.81
N ALA A 196 16.21 -9.02 -2.87
CA ALA A 196 17.38 -9.21 -2.02
C ALA A 196 17.04 -9.01 -0.54
N LEU A 197 16.35 -7.92 -0.20
CA LEU A 197 15.87 -7.64 1.16
C LEU A 197 15.00 -8.78 1.69
N ARG A 198 14.01 -9.21 0.91
CA ARG A 198 13.10 -10.30 1.28
C ARG A 198 13.85 -11.59 1.59
N THR A 199 14.83 -11.94 0.75
CA THR A 199 15.65 -13.15 0.93
C THR A 199 16.50 -13.05 2.18
N LYS A 200 17.14 -11.89 2.41
CA LYS A 200 17.95 -11.62 3.60
C LYS A 200 17.13 -11.67 4.90
N ALA A 201 15.89 -11.17 4.87
CA ALA A 201 15.00 -11.12 6.02
C ALA A 201 14.17 -12.40 6.24
N GLY A 202 14.32 -13.43 5.38
CA GLY A 202 13.56 -14.68 5.49
C GLY A 202 12.06 -14.53 5.22
N LEU A 203 11.65 -13.51 4.46
CA LEU A 203 10.24 -13.17 4.24
C LEU A 203 9.64 -13.91 3.03
N PRO A 204 8.33 -14.25 3.05
CA PRO A 204 7.68 -15.00 1.99
C PRO A 204 7.60 -14.21 0.70
N ARG A 205 7.56 -14.95 -0.41
CA ARG A 205 7.64 -14.41 -1.77
C ARG A 205 6.40 -13.62 -2.15
N VAL A 206 6.54 -12.31 -2.16
CA VAL A 206 5.55 -11.37 -2.71
C VAL A 206 6.21 -10.46 -3.75
N VAL A 207 5.40 -9.84 -4.61
CA VAL A 207 5.85 -8.78 -5.53
C VAL A 207 5.79 -7.43 -4.84
N PHE A 208 6.54 -6.43 -5.32
CA PHE A 208 6.54 -5.09 -4.72
C PHE A 208 5.13 -4.48 -4.65
N HIS A 209 4.30 -4.73 -5.67
CA HIS A 209 2.91 -4.28 -5.70
C HIS A 209 2.04 -4.85 -4.57
N SER A 210 2.43 -5.97 -3.95
CA SER A 210 1.73 -6.54 -2.79
C SER A 210 1.76 -5.60 -1.58
N LEU A 211 2.74 -4.71 -1.45
CA LEU A 211 2.78 -3.71 -0.37
C LEU A 211 1.58 -2.76 -0.43
N ARG A 212 1.17 -2.38 -1.65
CA ARG A 212 -0.03 -1.57 -1.87
C ARG A 212 -1.31 -2.36 -1.59
N HIS A 213 -1.33 -3.66 -1.87
CA HIS A 213 -2.46 -4.52 -1.48
C HIS A 213 -2.60 -4.62 0.04
N SER A 214 -1.48 -4.81 0.76
CA SER A 214 -1.45 -4.75 2.22
C SER A 214 -1.93 -3.38 2.70
N SER A 215 -1.40 -2.27 2.15
CA SER A 215 -1.82 -0.90 2.47
C SER A 215 -3.33 -0.71 2.44
N THR A 216 -3.95 -1.10 1.32
CA THR A 216 -5.40 -0.96 1.10
C THR A 216 -6.18 -1.72 2.17
N THR A 217 -5.74 -2.94 2.47
CA THR A 217 -6.41 -3.80 3.46
C THR A 217 -6.26 -3.25 4.88
N TYR A 218 -5.08 -2.75 5.23
CA TYR A 218 -4.83 -2.11 6.52
C TYR A 218 -5.62 -0.81 6.68
N LYS A 219 -5.69 0.03 5.64
CA LYS A 219 -6.49 1.27 5.68
C LYS A 219 -7.98 0.99 5.90
N LEU A 220 -8.52 -0.02 5.23
CA LEU A 220 -9.90 -0.46 5.46
C LEU A 220 -10.13 -0.95 6.88
N LYS A 221 -9.17 -1.69 7.45
CA LYS A 221 -9.26 -2.13 8.84
C LYS A 221 -9.24 -0.93 9.80
N LEU A 222 -8.35 0.04 9.57
CA LEU A 222 -8.20 1.22 10.42
C LEU A 222 -9.36 2.20 10.33
N ASN A 223 -10.00 2.33 9.18
CA ASN A 223 -11.11 3.26 8.96
C ASN A 223 -12.50 2.61 9.09
N HIS A 224 -12.56 1.40 9.65
CA HIS A 224 -13.79 0.62 9.86
C HIS A 224 -14.60 0.35 8.58
N GLY A 225 -13.91 0.14 7.46
CA GLY A 225 -14.53 -0.24 6.19
C GLY A 225 -15.00 0.93 5.33
N ASP A 226 -14.52 2.15 5.56
CA ASP A 226 -14.77 3.27 4.64
C ASP A 226 -14.02 3.05 3.31
N LEU A 227 -14.76 2.45 2.38
CA LEU A 227 -14.32 2.14 1.03
C LEU A 227 -14.03 3.39 0.21
N LYS A 228 -14.77 4.49 0.42
CA LYS A 228 -14.65 5.70 -0.41
C LYS A 228 -13.36 6.46 -0.09
N ALA A 229 -13.05 6.62 1.20
CA ALA A 229 -11.78 7.19 1.64
C ALA A 229 -10.59 6.35 1.12
N THR A 230 -10.66 5.02 1.27
CA THR A 230 -9.59 4.13 0.78
C THR A 230 -9.45 4.15 -0.75
N GLN A 231 -10.56 4.24 -1.49
CA GLN A 231 -10.53 4.36 -2.95
C GLN A 231 -9.86 5.66 -3.40
N GLY A 232 -10.12 6.77 -2.69
CA GLY A 232 -9.49 8.07 -2.93
C GLY A 232 -7.96 7.99 -2.84
N ASP A 233 -7.42 7.40 -1.77
CA ASP A 233 -5.98 7.24 -1.56
C ASP A 233 -5.32 6.33 -2.61
N THR A 234 -5.98 5.24 -2.94
CA THR A 234 -5.43 4.22 -3.83
C THR A 234 -5.56 4.60 -5.31
N GLY A 235 -6.58 5.36 -5.72
CA GLY A 235 -6.84 5.65 -7.13
C GLY A 235 -7.26 4.41 -7.93
N HIS A 236 -8.00 3.49 -7.29
CA HIS A 236 -8.60 2.34 -7.96
C HIS A 236 -9.85 2.77 -8.77
N ALA A 237 -9.91 2.34 -10.02
CA ALA A 237 -11.10 2.49 -10.87
C ALA A 237 -12.19 1.44 -10.55
N GLU A 238 -11.83 0.30 -9.93
CA GLU A 238 -12.78 -0.76 -9.55
C GLU A 238 -12.61 -1.21 -8.09
N ILE A 239 -13.75 -1.26 -7.40
CA ILE A 239 -13.94 -1.63 -5.99
C ILE A 239 -13.75 -3.15 -5.77
N ASP A 240 -13.95 -3.96 -6.81
CA ASP A 240 -13.96 -5.43 -6.74
C ASP A 240 -12.64 -6.07 -6.27
N MET A 241 -11.50 -5.43 -6.53
CA MET A 241 -10.20 -5.93 -6.07
C MET A 241 -10.05 -5.78 -4.56
N ILE A 242 -10.60 -4.70 -4.00
CA ILE A 242 -10.49 -4.33 -2.58
C ILE A 242 -11.32 -5.30 -1.74
N THR A 243 -12.56 -5.56 -2.14
CA THR A 243 -13.51 -6.41 -1.42
C THR A 243 -13.03 -7.87 -1.30
N LYS A 244 -12.39 -8.42 -2.34
CA LYS A 244 -11.92 -9.82 -2.37
C LYS A 244 -10.77 -10.10 -1.40
N VAL A 245 -9.86 -9.15 -1.22
CA VAL A 245 -8.73 -9.30 -0.29
C VAL A 245 -9.18 -9.03 1.14
N TYR A 246 -10.06 -8.04 1.32
CA TYR A 246 -10.60 -7.67 2.63
C TYR A 246 -11.46 -8.76 3.27
N ALA A 247 -12.23 -9.52 2.47
CA ALA A 247 -13.12 -10.58 2.95
C ALA A 247 -12.42 -11.62 3.85
N HIS A 248 -11.13 -11.89 3.64
CA HIS A 248 -10.37 -12.87 4.41
C HIS A 248 -9.86 -12.35 5.76
N ILE A 249 -9.74 -11.03 5.94
CA ILE A 249 -9.15 -10.41 7.14
C ILE A 249 -10.22 -9.98 8.15
N LEU A 250 -11.49 -10.05 7.75
CA LEU A 250 -12.65 -9.66 8.54
C LEU A 250 -13.07 -10.66 9.61
N ASP A 251 -12.48 -11.84 9.78
CA ASP A 251 -13.09 -12.84 10.67
C ASP A 251 -13.16 -12.39 12.13
N GLU A 252 -12.17 -11.64 12.58
CA GLU A 252 -12.16 -11.00 13.90
C GLU A 252 -13.19 -9.87 14.00
N ASP A 253 -13.31 -9.05 12.95
CA ASP A 253 -14.34 -8.01 12.85
C ASP A 253 -15.76 -8.62 12.75
N ARG A 254 -15.92 -9.81 12.16
CA ARG A 254 -17.18 -10.56 12.08
C ARG A 254 -17.58 -11.09 13.46
N LYS A 255 -16.62 -11.54 14.26
CA LYS A 255 -16.84 -11.89 15.67
C LYS A 255 -17.27 -10.67 16.49
N ILE A 256 -16.59 -9.54 16.31
CA ILE A 256 -16.97 -8.27 16.97
C ILE A 256 -18.38 -7.83 16.53
N ASN A 257 -18.72 -7.96 15.25
CA ASN A 257 -20.05 -7.63 14.74
C ASN A 257 -21.12 -8.54 15.35
N ALA A 258 -20.86 -9.83 15.50
CA ALA A 258 -21.76 -10.74 16.20
C ALA A 258 -21.96 -10.33 17.67
N GLN A 259 -20.89 -9.97 18.37
CA GLN A 259 -20.96 -9.47 19.76
C GLN A 259 -21.74 -8.15 19.86
N LYS A 260 -21.51 -7.20 18.95
CA LYS A 260 -22.27 -5.93 18.91
C LYS A 260 -23.74 -6.17 18.60
N PHE A 261 -24.04 -7.10 17.70
CA PHE A 261 -25.42 -7.48 17.38
C PHE A 261 -26.10 -8.12 18.58
N GLU A 262 -25.40 -9.00 19.32
CA GLU A 262 -25.85 -9.55 20.60
C GLU A 262 -26.19 -8.44 21.59
N THR A 263 -25.29 -7.48 21.79
CA THR A 263 -25.53 -6.35 22.71
C THR A 263 -26.68 -5.45 22.26
N ALA A 264 -26.84 -5.21 20.94
CA ALA A 264 -27.84 -4.28 20.43
C ALA A 264 -29.25 -4.89 20.33
N PHE A 265 -29.35 -6.17 19.99
CA PHE A 265 -30.63 -6.83 19.70
C PHE A 265 -31.02 -7.91 20.71
N TYR A 266 -30.05 -8.56 21.36
CA TYR A 266 -30.27 -9.68 22.28
C TYR A 266 -29.89 -9.35 23.73
N SER A 267 -29.78 -8.06 24.08
CA SER A 267 -29.54 -7.62 25.47
C SER A 267 -30.60 -8.10 26.47
N ASN A 268 -31.81 -8.39 26.00
CA ASN A 268 -32.85 -9.11 26.76
C ASN A 268 -33.27 -10.36 25.97
N PRO A 269 -32.53 -11.47 26.10
CA PRO A 269 -32.66 -12.59 25.19
C PRO A 269 -33.90 -13.45 25.51
N ASP A 270 -34.83 -13.58 24.55
CA ASP A 270 -35.89 -14.60 24.59
C ASP A 270 -35.33 -15.94 24.09
N LEU A 271 -34.68 -16.66 25.01
CA LEU A 271 -34.08 -17.97 24.73
C LEU A 271 -35.13 -19.10 24.64
N ARG A 272 -36.42 -18.81 24.86
CA ARG A 272 -37.49 -19.80 24.97
C ARG A 272 -37.08 -20.96 25.91
N ALA A 273 -37.08 -22.20 25.43
CA ALA A 273 -36.70 -23.39 26.20
C ALA A 273 -35.21 -23.76 26.10
N VAL A 274 -34.39 -22.94 25.43
CA VAL A 274 -32.96 -23.21 25.26
C VAL A 274 -32.22 -22.74 26.51
N LYS A 275 -31.65 -23.68 27.27
CA LYS A 275 -30.72 -23.36 28.34
C LYS A 275 -29.30 -23.34 27.78
N PRO A 276 -28.52 -22.26 27.98
CA PRO A 276 -27.10 -22.31 27.69
C PRO A 276 -26.46 -23.42 28.54
N PRO A 277 -25.39 -24.07 28.04
CA PRO A 277 -24.63 -25.00 28.86
C PRO A 277 -24.19 -24.29 30.13
N GLU A 278 -24.26 -24.99 31.27
CA GLU A 278 -23.69 -24.49 32.52
C GLU A 278 -22.21 -24.19 32.27
N THR A 279 -21.87 -22.92 32.17
CA THR A 279 -20.46 -22.51 32.22
C THR A 279 -19.93 -23.07 33.53
N PRO A 280 -18.85 -23.88 33.54
CA PRO A 280 -18.19 -24.18 34.78
C PRO A 280 -17.90 -22.83 35.42
N GLU A 281 -18.41 -22.60 36.63
CA GLU A 281 -18.04 -21.42 37.40
C GLU A 281 -16.52 -21.41 37.37
N SER A 282 -15.94 -20.47 36.61
CA SER A 282 -14.54 -20.18 36.77
C SER A 282 -14.48 -19.58 38.15
N VAL A 283 -14.26 -20.44 39.14
CA VAL A 283 -13.74 -20.06 40.44
C VAL A 283 -12.38 -19.47 40.09
N LEU A 284 -12.39 -18.18 39.73
CA LEU A 284 -11.25 -17.32 40.00
C LEU A 284 -11.06 -17.49 41.49
N GLU A 285 -10.16 -18.40 41.87
CA GLU A 285 -9.68 -18.52 43.24
C GLU A 285 -9.12 -17.14 43.57
N LEU A 286 -9.98 -16.30 44.18
CA LEU A 286 -9.68 -14.92 44.51
C LEU A 286 -8.38 -14.87 45.31
N ASP A 287 -8.16 -15.89 46.13
CA ASP A 287 -6.95 -16.10 46.92
C ASP A 287 -5.70 -16.26 46.05
N HIS A 288 -5.75 -17.05 44.98
CA HIS A 288 -4.62 -17.21 44.06
C HIS A 288 -4.33 -15.92 43.28
N LEU A 289 -5.37 -15.17 42.90
CA LEU A 289 -5.22 -13.87 42.24
C LEU A 289 -4.64 -12.81 43.19
N ILE A 290 -5.11 -12.78 44.44
CA ILE A 290 -4.61 -11.91 45.52
C ILE A 290 -3.14 -12.24 45.83
N GLU A 291 -2.77 -13.51 45.83
CA GLU A 291 -1.39 -13.95 46.06
C GLU A 291 -0.46 -13.57 44.90
N GLN A 292 -0.90 -13.72 43.65
CA GLN A 292 -0.15 -13.26 42.48
C GLN A 292 0.05 -11.73 42.47
N LEU A 293 -0.98 -10.97 42.88
CA LEU A 293 -0.87 -9.52 43.06
C LEU A 293 0.07 -9.15 44.21
N ARG A 294 0.13 -9.93 45.29
CA ARG A 294 1.09 -9.70 46.39
C ARG A 294 2.54 -9.96 45.97
N ARG A 295 2.79 -10.98 45.13
CA ARG A 295 4.14 -11.36 44.68
C ARG A 295 4.73 -10.43 43.61
N SER A 296 3.90 -9.65 42.90
CA SER A 296 4.35 -8.77 41.80
C SER A 296 3.92 -7.31 41.99
N PRO A 297 4.81 -6.41 42.46
CA PRO A 297 4.49 -4.99 42.68
C PRO A 297 4.08 -4.24 41.40
N GLY A 298 4.63 -4.64 40.25
CA GLY A 298 4.31 -4.03 38.95
C GLY A 298 2.86 -4.29 38.53
N LEU A 299 2.34 -5.50 38.76
CA LEU A 299 0.96 -5.88 38.43
C LEU A 299 -0.06 -5.10 39.28
N LYS A 300 0.22 -4.90 40.58
CA LYS A 300 -0.62 -4.06 41.45
C LYS A 300 -0.78 -2.63 40.92
N LYS A 301 0.29 -2.05 40.39
CA LYS A 301 0.29 -0.67 39.88
C LYS A 301 -0.57 -0.56 38.61
N THR A 302 -0.43 -1.51 37.70
CA THR A 302 -1.24 -1.57 36.46
C THR A 302 -2.71 -1.80 36.73
N VAL A 303 -3.06 -2.70 37.66
CA VAL A 303 -4.46 -2.95 38.05
C VAL A 303 -5.06 -1.73 38.74
N SER A 304 -4.32 -1.07 39.64
CA SER A 304 -4.82 0.16 40.29
C SER A 304 -5.07 1.28 39.28
N GLN A 305 -4.23 1.41 38.26
CA GLN A 305 -4.43 2.38 37.18
C GLN A 305 -5.66 2.04 36.31
N LEU A 306 -5.91 0.77 36.04
CA LEU A 306 -7.07 0.31 35.27
C LEU A 306 -8.38 0.53 36.04
N VAL A 307 -8.41 0.22 37.34
CA VAL A 307 -9.59 0.45 38.19
C VAL A 307 -9.89 1.95 38.33
N ALA A 308 -8.86 2.77 38.54
CA ALA A 308 -9.01 4.22 38.57
C ALA A 308 -9.48 4.80 37.22
N ALA A 309 -9.13 4.17 36.09
CA ALA A 309 -9.61 4.59 34.77
C ALA A 309 -11.06 4.15 34.49
N SER A 310 -11.56 3.10 35.14
CA SER A 310 -12.94 2.63 34.98
C SER A 310 -13.97 3.37 35.84
N GLU A 311 -13.56 4.07 36.90
CA GLU A 311 -14.47 4.88 37.74
C GLU A 311 -14.81 6.26 37.14
N PHE A 312 -14.22 6.61 35.99
CA PHE A 312 -14.47 7.88 35.28
C PHE A 312 -15.20 7.71 33.93
N ASN A 313 -15.91 6.59 33.72
CA ASN A 313 -16.75 6.34 32.55
C ASN A 313 -18.16 5.92 32.94
#